data_AF-A0A6B0DKW6-F1
#
_entry.id   AF-A0A6B0DKW6-F1
#
_cell.length_a   1.000
_cell.length_b   1.000
_cell.length_c   1.000
_cell.angle_alpha   90.00
_cell.angle_beta   90.00
_cell.angle_gamma   90.00
#
_symmetry.space_group_name_H-M   'P 1'
#
loop_
_entity.id
_entity.type
_entity.pdbx_description
1 polymer ?
#
loop_
_entity_poly.entity_id
_entity_poly.type
_entity_poly.pdbx_seq_one_letter_code
_entity_poly.pdbx_strand_id
1 'polypeptide(L)' 'RALMEAIATLGKKEKELHIKGEIPNPMDIPKGCRFHPRCPYAMDICREKEPELIAVSKDHLVACHLYKKSATPS' A
#
# COMPACT_ATOMS: atom_id res chain seq x y z
N ARG A 1 43.43 -5.83 -19.03
CA ARG A 1 43.76 -4.92 -17.89
C ARG A 1 43.33 -3.51 -18.31
N ALA A 2 42.35 -2.96 -17.60
CA ALA A 2 41.97 -1.54 -17.51
C ALA A 2 41.48 -0.81 -18.79
N LEU A 3 40.62 0.21 -18.77
CA LEU A 3 39.59 0.71 -17.84
C LEU A 3 39.07 1.99 -18.56
N MET A 4 37.76 2.12 -18.71
CA MET A 4 36.99 3.37 -18.90
C MET A 4 37.56 4.50 -19.77
N GLU A 5 36.95 4.74 -20.93
CA GLU A 5 36.69 6.11 -21.42
C GLU A 5 35.33 6.17 -22.12
N ALA A 6 34.28 6.38 -21.34
CA ALA A 6 32.96 6.75 -21.84
C ALA A 6 32.42 7.92 -21.02
N ILE A 7 33.11 9.06 -21.07
CA ILE A 7 32.57 10.33 -20.58
C ILE A 7 31.66 10.87 -21.69
N ALA A 8 30.43 10.34 -21.75
CA ALA A 8 29.38 10.87 -22.59
C ALA A 8 28.81 12.14 -21.95
N THR A 9 29.40 13.26 -22.33
CA THR A 9 28.76 14.57 -22.53
C THR A 9 27.60 14.92 -21.58
N LEU A 10 27.93 15.54 -20.44
CA LEU A 10 27.03 16.33 -19.62
C LEU A 10 26.48 17.51 -20.44
N GLY A 11 25.34 17.33 -21.11
CA GLY A 11 24.80 18.38 -21.97
C GLY A 11 23.44 18.12 -22.59
N LYS A 12 22.67 17.12 -22.13
CA LYS A 12 21.25 17.02 -22.50
C LYS A 12 20.44 17.57 -21.34
N LYS A 13 19.81 18.74 -21.57
CA LYS A 13 18.68 19.20 -20.76
C LYS A 13 17.68 18.05 -20.69
N GLU A 14 17.68 17.34 -19.57
CA GLU A 14 16.51 16.59 -19.16
C GLU A 14 15.38 17.61 -19.13
N LYS A 15 14.45 17.47 -20.09
CA LYS A 15 13.14 18.06 -19.91
C LYS A 15 12.66 17.46 -18.60
N GLU A 16 12.69 18.25 -17.53
CA GLU A 16 12.02 17.93 -16.29
C GLU A 16 10.64 17.42 -16.68
N LEU A 17 10.48 16.10 -16.55
CA LEU A 17 9.19 15.46 -16.66
C LEU A 17 8.42 16.00 -15.48
N HIS A 18 7.72 17.11 -15.72
CA HIS A 18 6.73 17.65 -14.81
C HIS A 18 5.64 16.59 -14.72
N ILE A 19 5.82 15.65 -13.80
CA ILE A 19 4.75 14.78 -13.34
C ILE A 19 3.77 15.73 -12.65
N LYS A 20 2.81 16.25 -13.43
CA LYS A 20 1.65 16.97 -12.89
C LYS A 20 0.83 15.94 -12.13
N GLY A 21 0.98 15.98 -10.81
CA GLY A 21 0.32 15.11 -9.88
C GLY A 21 1.20 15.02 -8.66
N GLU A 22 0.93 15.87 -7.68
CA GLU A 22 1.52 15.75 -6.35
C GLU A 22 1.41 14.27 -5.94
N ILE A 23 2.55 13.62 -5.69
CA ILE A 23 2.54 12.30 -5.08
C ILE A 23 1.81 12.51 -3.75
N PRO A 24 0.60 11.94 -3.55
CA PRO A 24 -0.13 12.16 -2.32
C PRO A 24 0.78 11.72 -1.18
N ASN A 25 0.97 12.61 -0.22
CA ASN A 25 1.92 12.43 0.87
C ASN A 25 1.67 11.07 1.54
N PRO A 26 2.63 10.13 1.56
CA PRO A 26 2.47 8.82 2.19
C PRO A 26 2.10 8.90 3.68
N MET A 27 2.25 10.07 4.29
CA MET A 27 1.94 10.38 5.68
C MET A 27 0.45 10.54 5.96
N ASP A 28 -0.41 10.65 4.94
CA ASP A 28 -1.87 10.74 5.16
C ASP A 28 -2.45 9.33 5.37
N ILE A 29 -1.97 8.66 6.42
CA ILE A 29 -2.37 7.30 6.78
C ILE A 29 -3.78 7.40 7.37
N PRO A 30 -4.81 6.86 6.69
CA PRO A 30 -6.15 6.83 7.25
C PRO A 30 -6.16 6.05 8.56
N LYS A 31 -6.84 6.59 9.57
CA LYS A 31 -7.10 5.87 10.82
C LYS A 31 -7.94 4.62 10.52
N GLY A 32 -7.73 3.57 11.30
CA GLY A 32 -8.43 2.31 11.11
C GLY A 32 -7.93 1.49 9.91
N CYS A 33 -8.84 0.83 9.20
CA CYS A 33 -8.51 -0.03 8.06
C CYS A 33 -7.98 0.79 6.88
N ARG A 34 -6.72 0.56 6.49
CA ARG A 34 -6.06 1.21 5.34
C ARG A 34 -6.82 1.13 4.01
N PHE A 35 -7.71 0.14 3.87
CA PHE A 35 -8.50 -0.06 2.66
C PHE A 35 -9.86 0.65 2.70
N HIS A 36 -10.31 1.19 3.84
CA HIS A 36 -11.63 1.83 3.98
C HIS A 36 -11.91 2.94 2.95
N PRO A 37 -10.94 3.76 2.47
CA PRO A 37 -11.23 4.80 1.47
C PRO A 37 -11.61 4.25 0.10
N ARG A 38 -11.26 2.98 -0.20
CA ARG A 38 -11.49 2.33 -1.49
C ARG A 38 -12.30 1.03 -1.38
N CYS A 39 -12.73 0.65 -0.18
CA CYS A 39 -13.45 -0.61 0.05
C CYS A 39 -14.96 -0.41 -0.18
N PRO A 40 -15.60 -1.18 -1.07
CA PRO A 40 -17.04 -1.09 -1.31
C PRO A 40 -17.89 -1.59 -0.13
N TYR A 41 -17.28 -2.33 0.81
CA TYR A 41 -17.92 -2.86 2.01
C TYR A 41 -17.46 -2.12 3.29
N ALA A 42 -16.95 -0.89 3.17
CA ALA A 42 -16.49 -0.12 4.32
C ALA A 42 -17.65 0.15 5.29
N MET A 43 -17.44 -0.19 6.55
CA MET A 43 -18.34 0.12 7.68
C MET A 43 -17.71 1.20 8.55
N ASP A 44 -18.46 1.77 9.49
CA ASP A 44 -17.96 2.83 10.39
C ASP A 44 -16.73 2.36 11.20
N ILE A 45 -16.76 1.12 11.71
CA ILE A 45 -15.63 0.50 12.41
C ILE A 45 -14.34 0.45 11.57
N CYS A 46 -14.45 0.42 10.23
CA CYS A 46 -13.30 0.43 9.34
C CYS A 46 -12.57 1.78 9.32
N ARG A 47 -13.23 2.88 9.71
CA ARG A 47 -12.62 4.22 9.79
C ARG A 47 -12.02 4.50 11.17
N GLU A 48 -12.44 3.75 12.18
CA GLU A 48 -12.09 3.97 13.57
C GLU A 48 -11.00 3.01 14.07
N LYS A 49 -11.05 1.74 13.66
CA LYS A 49 -10.20 0.67 14.21
C LYS A 49 -9.52 -0.16 13.13
N GLU A 50 -8.25 -0.52 13.36
CA GLU A 50 -7.56 -1.50 12.52
C GLU A 50 -8.16 -2.89 12.74
N PRO A 51 -8.42 -3.66 11.67
CA PRO A 51 -8.92 -5.02 11.79
C PRO A 51 -7.86 -5.97 12.34
N GLU A 52 -8.29 -6.91 13.20
CA GLU A 52 -7.40 -7.97 13.69
C GLU A 52 -7.02 -8.92 12.55
N LEU A 53 -5.78 -9.39 12.56
CA LEU A 53 -5.33 -10.46 11.67
C LEU A 53 -5.85 -11.79 12.20
N ILE A 54 -6.69 -12.47 11.43
CA ILE A 54 -7.34 -13.72 11.82
C ILE A 54 -7.09 -14.82 10.79
N ALA A 55 -6.94 -16.06 11.24
CA ALA A 55 -6.83 -17.21 10.36
C ALA A 55 -8.24 -17.65 9.93
N VAL A 56 -8.47 -17.72 8.62
CA VAL A 56 -9.74 -18.23 8.04
C VAL A 56 -9.55 -19.60 7.41
N SER A 57 -8.31 -20.04 7.19
CA SER A 57 -7.91 -21.41 6.86
C SER A 57 -6.48 -21.67 7.38
N LYS A 58 -5.96 -22.90 7.21
CA LYS A 58 -4.61 -23.27 7.68
C LYS A 58 -3.50 -22.35 7.16
N ASP A 59 -3.62 -21.87 5.93
CA ASP A 59 -2.58 -21.09 5.24
C ASP A 59 -3.07 -19.70 4.82
N HIS A 60 -4.24 -19.25 5.30
CA HIS A 60 -4.82 -17.97 4.90
C HIS A 60 -5.19 -17.12 6.12
N LEU A 61 -4.58 -15.93 6.17
CA LEU A 61 -4.84 -14.91 7.16
C LEU A 61 -5.55 -13.72 6.51
N VAL A 62 -6.50 -13.14 7.22
CA VAL A 62 -7.30 -11.99 6.76
C VAL A 62 -7.33 -10.94 7.86
N ALA A 63 -7.10 -9.68 7.49
CA ALA A 63 -7.30 -8.53 8.36
C ALA A 63 -8.49 -7.69 7.84
N CYS A 64 -9.71 -8.16 8.11
CA CYS A 64 -10.94 -7.50 7.65
C CYS A 64 -12.05 -7.66 8.70
N HIS A 65 -12.73 -6.55 9.02
CA HIS A 65 -13.83 -6.52 10.00
C HIS A 65 -15.07 -7.33 9.57
N LEU A 66 -15.20 -7.69 8.30
CA LEU A 66 -16.26 -8.59 7.82
C LEU A 66 -16.07 -10.03 8.29
N TYR A 67 -14.83 -10.44 8.52
CA TYR A 67 -14.51 -11.78 8.96
C TYR A 67 -14.42 -11.77 10.49
N LYS A 68 -15.12 -12.71 11.12
CA LYS A 68 -15.03 -12.94 12.56
C LYS A 68 -14.22 -14.20 12.81
N LYS A 69 -13.59 -14.32 13.99
CA LYS A 69 -13.02 -15.59 14.45
C LYS A 69 -14.15 -16.58 14.68
N SER A 70 -14.68 -17.18 13.62
CA SER A 70 -15.45 -18.41 13.73
C SER A 70 -14.44 -19.52 13.93
N ALA A 71 -14.43 -20.09 15.14
CA ALA A 71 -13.53 -21.16 15.50
C ALA A 71 -13.48 -22.27 14.43
N THR A 72 -12.25 -22.62 14.06
CA THR A 72 -11.83 -23.90 13.46
C THR A 72 -12.10 -24.09 11.96
N PRO A 73 -11.04 -24.13 11.11
CA PRO A 73 -11.15 -24.76 9.80
C PRO A 73 -11.29 -26.28 10.02
N SER A 74 -12.41 -26.85 9.56
CA SER A 74 -12.57 -28.31 9.46
C SER A 74 -11.67 -28.91 8.37
#